data_AF-A0A935QYB4-F1
#
_entry.id   AF-A0A935QYB4-F1
#
_cell.length_a   1.000
_cell.length_b   1.000
_cell.length_c   1.000
_cell.angle_alpha   90.00
_cell.angle_beta   90.00
_cell.angle_gamma   90.00
#
_symmetry.space_group_name_H-M   'P 1'
#
loop_
_entity.id
_entity.type
_entity.pdbx_description
1 polymer ?
#
loop_
_entity_poly.entity_id
_entity_poly.type
_entity_poly.pdbx_seq_one_letter_code
_entity_poly.pdbx_strand_id
1 'polypeptide(L)'
;MGLVEGTIKDTIADMGPELEAAIEEAFSSATINEQLDLNGVALNVALQPQDVIIEPEGVEVLLSGSMSAEPAACVAAWDPGGSPRSDTPRPPMSALVPGTHMGLLLSDDFANQAMYSLWRGGLLCYELSGDEPLPINTSLLGLLAGDAFDELFPETGEMIIATRPKAPPTVVYDGAHDLGLAVNDLGLHFYAEVDDRMALALAMDLDVVAGADLLFDGITGELAVEVALSSDDVIASVSHNELVVGTDDAIEQNFAGVFDSLLGTLLGSLLSDLAFALPSFSGVGLSAVNVDPAGDARDWLGLYATLGTVSYGGGEASGDCGSGCGGGCATGGPAGALPPMVLLALAALRRRR
;
A
#
# COMPACT_ATOMS: atom_id res chain seq x y z
N MET A 1 -52.96 -1.49 -28.96
CA MET A 1 -51.49 -1.35 -28.76
C MET A 1 -51.10 0.02 -28.20
N GLY A 2 -51.68 1.15 -28.64
CA GLY A 2 -51.28 2.49 -28.15
C GLY A 2 -51.57 2.85 -26.68
N LEU A 3 -52.41 2.09 -25.96
CA LEU A 3 -52.70 2.33 -24.54
C LEU A 3 -51.60 1.81 -23.60
N VAL A 4 -50.88 0.76 -23.99
CA VAL A 4 -49.78 0.16 -23.21
C VAL A 4 -48.48 0.95 -23.41
N GLU A 5 -48.28 1.51 -24.59
CA GLU A 5 -47.10 2.30 -24.96
C GLU A 5 -47.06 3.65 -24.22
N GLY A 6 -48.21 4.25 -23.92
CA GLY A 6 -48.32 5.46 -23.10
C GLY A 6 -47.95 5.20 -21.63
N THR A 7 -48.48 4.13 -21.04
CA THR A 7 -48.23 3.80 -19.62
C THR A 7 -46.76 3.44 -19.36
N ILE A 8 -46.10 2.76 -20.30
CA ILE A 8 -44.67 2.44 -20.20
C ILE A 8 -43.82 3.72 -20.31
N LYS A 9 -44.16 4.65 -21.21
CA LYS A 9 -43.45 5.93 -21.32
C LYS A 9 -43.59 6.79 -20.06
N ASP A 10 -44.79 6.87 -19.50
CA ASP A 10 -45.03 7.65 -18.29
C ASP A 10 -44.30 7.02 -17.08
N THR A 11 -44.29 5.69 -16.98
CA THR A 11 -43.53 4.98 -15.93
C THR A 11 -42.02 5.17 -16.07
N ILE A 12 -41.46 5.13 -17.29
CA ILE A 12 -40.03 5.39 -17.52
C ILE A 12 -39.69 6.86 -17.21
N ALA A 13 -40.59 7.80 -17.51
CA ALA A 13 -40.40 9.21 -17.21
C ALA A 13 -40.40 9.47 -15.69
N ASP A 14 -41.27 8.79 -14.94
CA ASP A 14 -41.35 8.90 -13.47
C ASP A 14 -40.16 8.22 -12.77
N MET A 15 -39.56 7.19 -13.37
CA MET A 15 -38.33 6.56 -12.84
C MET A 15 -37.08 7.43 -12.99
N GLY A 16 -37.07 8.41 -13.90
CA GLY A 16 -35.91 9.26 -14.16
C GLY A 16 -35.42 10.01 -12.91
N PRO A 17 -36.29 10.80 -12.25
CA PRO A 17 -35.93 11.52 -11.02
C PRO A 17 -35.53 10.61 -9.84
N GLU A 18 -36.17 9.44 -9.70
CA GLU A 18 -35.81 8.47 -8.65
C GLU A 18 -34.43 7.85 -8.91
N LEU A 19 -34.12 7.55 -10.18
CA LEU A 19 -32.81 7.04 -10.59
C LEU A 19 -31.72 8.11 -10.41
N GLU A 20 -32.02 9.36 -10.77
CA GLU A 20 -31.11 10.50 -10.59
C GLU A 20 -30.80 10.71 -9.10
N ALA A 21 -31.81 10.73 -8.23
CA ALA A 21 -31.62 10.83 -6.79
C ALA A 21 -30.82 9.66 -6.21
N ALA A 22 -31.11 8.42 -6.64
CA ALA A 22 -30.38 7.24 -6.20
C ALA A 22 -28.91 7.24 -6.67
N ILE A 23 -28.65 7.73 -7.89
CA ILE A 23 -27.29 7.91 -8.41
C ILE A 23 -26.59 9.02 -7.62
N GLU A 24 -27.19 10.19 -7.41
CA GLU A 24 -26.58 11.27 -6.62
C GLU A 24 -26.25 10.81 -5.18
N GLU A 25 -27.14 10.05 -4.55
CA GLU A 25 -26.89 9.47 -3.23
C GLU A 25 -25.75 8.45 -3.26
N ALA A 26 -25.72 7.56 -4.26
CA ALA A 26 -24.63 6.61 -4.46
C ALA A 26 -23.28 7.31 -4.71
N PHE A 27 -23.26 8.42 -5.45
CA PHE A 27 -22.05 9.18 -5.77
C PHE A 27 -21.54 9.97 -4.57
N SER A 28 -22.45 10.59 -3.81
CA SER A 28 -22.14 11.25 -2.56
C SER A 28 -21.53 10.28 -1.55
N SER A 29 -22.09 9.07 -1.43
CA SER A 29 -21.55 8.03 -0.56
C SER A 29 -20.24 7.40 -1.07
N ALA A 30 -19.97 7.44 -2.38
CA ALA A 30 -18.71 6.98 -2.96
C ALA A 30 -17.55 7.97 -2.77
N THR A 31 -17.80 9.16 -2.23
CA THR A 31 -16.74 10.11 -1.88
C THR A 31 -16.09 9.71 -0.55
N ILE A 32 -14.79 9.45 -0.56
CA ILE A 32 -13.99 9.13 0.62
C ILE A 32 -13.10 10.34 0.92
N ASN A 33 -13.18 10.85 2.14
CA ASN A 33 -12.25 11.87 2.66
C ASN A 33 -11.86 11.45 4.08
N GLU A 34 -10.77 10.70 4.19
CA GLU A 34 -10.35 10.10 5.46
C GLU A 34 -8.91 10.47 5.79
N GLN A 35 -8.63 10.55 7.09
CA GLN A 35 -7.28 10.61 7.60
C GLN A 35 -6.91 9.24 8.16
N LEU A 36 -5.85 8.65 7.62
CA LEU A 36 -5.30 7.37 8.03
C LEU A 36 -4.05 7.62 8.87
N ASP A 37 -3.91 6.90 9.97
CA ASP A 37 -2.67 6.89 10.76
C ASP A 37 -1.86 5.64 10.45
N LEU A 38 -0.75 5.82 9.74
CA LEU A 38 0.19 4.76 9.44
C LEU A 38 1.47 4.97 10.24
N ASN A 39 1.53 4.32 11.40
CA ASN A 39 2.70 4.34 12.27
C ASN A 39 3.07 5.73 12.79
N GLY A 40 2.08 6.55 13.12
CA GLY A 40 2.26 7.95 13.54
C GLY A 40 2.26 8.95 12.38
N VAL A 41 2.21 8.47 11.14
CA VAL A 41 2.10 9.31 9.94
C VAL A 41 0.64 9.50 9.57
N ALA A 42 0.16 10.74 9.68
CA ALA A 42 -1.18 11.11 9.26
C ALA A 42 -1.25 11.35 7.74
N LEU A 43 -1.97 10.48 7.04
CA LEU A 43 -2.20 10.55 5.59
C LEU A 43 -3.63 10.96 5.32
N ASN A 44 -3.82 11.99 4.52
CA ASN A 44 -5.14 12.38 4.06
C ASN A 44 -5.39 11.74 2.70
N VAL A 45 -6.45 10.94 2.62
CA VAL A 45 -6.91 10.26 1.40
C VAL A 45 -8.22 10.89 0.98
N ALA A 46 -8.27 11.36 -0.26
CA ALA A 46 -9.47 11.86 -0.89
C ALA A 46 -9.74 11.08 -2.18
N LEU A 47 -10.84 10.34 -2.25
CA LEU A 47 -11.34 9.71 -3.48
C LEU A 47 -12.71 10.31 -3.77
N GLN A 48 -12.94 10.72 -5.01
CA GLN A 48 -14.23 11.27 -5.44
C GLN A 48 -14.58 10.73 -6.83
N PRO A 49 -15.85 10.41 -7.08
CA PRO A 49 -16.29 10.08 -8.43
C PRO A 49 -16.08 11.26 -9.38
N GLN A 50 -15.48 10.97 -10.53
CA GLN A 50 -15.25 11.94 -11.60
C GLN A 50 -16.24 11.75 -12.75
N ASP A 51 -16.49 10.50 -13.15
CA ASP A 51 -17.32 10.20 -14.32
C ASP A 51 -17.96 8.80 -14.23
N VAL A 52 -19.02 8.58 -15.02
CA VAL A 52 -19.67 7.28 -15.22
C VAL A 52 -19.80 6.99 -16.70
N ILE A 53 -19.19 5.89 -17.12
CA ILE A 53 -19.14 5.50 -18.51
C ILE A 53 -19.96 4.23 -18.66
N ILE A 54 -21.00 4.30 -19.50
CA ILE A 54 -21.91 3.18 -19.76
C ILE A 54 -21.75 2.79 -21.23
N GLU A 55 -21.20 1.60 -21.46
CA GLU A 55 -20.97 1.02 -22.77
C GLU A 55 -21.71 -0.33 -22.88
N PRO A 56 -21.94 -0.88 -24.08
CA PRO A 56 -22.51 -2.23 -24.23
C PRO A 56 -21.78 -3.32 -23.44
N GLU A 57 -20.49 -3.12 -23.20
CA GLU A 57 -19.59 -3.98 -22.45
C GLU A 57 -19.81 -3.92 -20.93
N GLY A 58 -20.35 -2.82 -20.40
CA GLY A 58 -20.55 -2.65 -18.95
C GLY A 58 -20.69 -1.21 -18.45
N VAL A 59 -20.49 -1.05 -17.15
CA VAL A 59 -20.51 0.25 -16.44
C VAL A 59 -19.18 0.43 -15.74
N GLU A 60 -18.55 1.58 -15.98
CA GLU A 60 -17.32 2.00 -15.32
C GLU A 60 -17.58 3.26 -14.52
N VAL A 61 -17.06 3.29 -13.30
CA VAL A 61 -17.06 4.45 -12.42
C VAL A 61 -15.63 4.93 -12.32
N LEU A 62 -15.36 6.11 -12.87
CA LEU A 62 -14.04 6.73 -12.78
C LEU A 62 -13.93 7.49 -11.46
N LEU A 63 -12.90 7.19 -10.69
CA LEU A 63 -12.61 7.88 -9.44
C LEU A 63 -11.34 8.73 -9.61
N SER A 64 -11.41 9.99 -9.21
CA SER A 64 -10.22 10.82 -9.00
C SER A 64 -9.76 10.61 -7.57
N GLY A 65 -8.50 10.26 -7.40
CA GLY A 65 -7.88 10.10 -6.09
C GLY A 65 -6.80 11.13 -5.83
N SER A 66 -6.64 11.50 -4.57
CA SER A 66 -5.44 12.19 -4.09
C SER A 66 -5.02 11.71 -2.71
N MET A 67 -3.71 11.64 -2.50
CA MET A 67 -3.13 11.40 -1.18
C MET A 67 -2.16 12.51 -0.81
N SER A 68 -2.08 12.83 0.48
CA SER A 68 -1.17 13.85 0.99
C SER A 68 -0.75 13.60 2.43
N ALA A 69 0.47 14.03 2.77
CA ALA A 69 0.99 14.09 4.13
C ALA A 69 1.78 15.38 4.32
N GLU A 70 1.91 15.79 5.59
CA GLU A 70 2.83 16.86 5.99
C GLU A 70 4.28 16.36 5.89
N PRO A 71 5.23 17.19 5.42
CA PRO A 71 6.61 16.79 5.25
C PRO A 71 7.30 16.55 6.59
N ALA A 72 7.86 15.35 6.76
CA ALA A 72 8.70 15.01 7.89
C ALA A 72 10.09 15.65 7.78
N ALA A 73 10.68 16.00 8.92
CA ALA A 73 11.97 16.69 8.96
C ALA A 73 13.12 15.88 8.33
N CYS A 74 13.05 14.55 8.40
CA CYS A 74 14.01 13.61 7.85
C CYS A 74 14.02 13.50 6.31
N VAL A 75 13.00 14.04 5.62
CA VAL A 75 12.91 14.01 4.15
C VAL A 75 12.79 15.42 3.54
N ALA A 76 12.48 16.42 4.36
CA ALA A 76 12.22 17.79 3.90
C ALA A 76 13.34 18.41 3.04
N ALA A 77 14.60 18.03 3.27
CA ALA A 77 15.73 18.53 2.48
C ALA A 77 15.77 17.96 1.04
N TRP A 78 15.09 16.84 0.81
CA TRP A 78 15.06 16.12 -0.47
C TRP A 78 13.69 16.18 -1.17
N ASP A 79 12.67 16.80 -0.54
CA ASP A 79 11.31 16.88 -1.09
C ASP A 79 11.29 17.57 -2.48
N PRO A 80 11.01 16.84 -3.58
CA PRO A 80 10.90 17.43 -4.91
C PRO A 80 9.60 18.24 -5.09
N GLY A 81 8.67 18.18 -4.13
CA GLY A 81 7.39 18.88 -4.16
C GLY A 81 6.27 18.15 -4.91
N GLY A 82 6.50 16.91 -5.35
CA GLY A 82 5.48 16.07 -5.99
C GLY A 82 5.97 14.66 -6.35
N SER A 83 5.03 13.77 -6.67
CA SER A 83 5.32 12.45 -7.21
C SER A 83 5.70 12.49 -8.69
N PRO A 84 6.39 11.47 -9.21
CA PRO A 84 6.46 11.23 -10.65
C PRO A 84 5.05 11.16 -11.24
N ARG A 85 4.89 11.76 -12.42
CA ARG A 85 3.63 11.73 -13.18
C ARG A 85 3.77 10.79 -14.36
N SER A 86 2.82 9.89 -14.52
CA SER A 86 2.65 9.10 -15.74
C SER A 86 1.49 9.68 -16.56
N ASP A 87 1.75 9.95 -17.84
CA ASP A 87 0.75 10.46 -18.78
C ASP A 87 0.21 9.33 -19.66
N THR A 88 -0.23 8.23 -19.05
CA THR A 88 -0.74 7.09 -19.79
C THR A 88 -2.26 7.10 -19.88
N PRO A 89 -2.81 6.74 -21.06
CA PRO A 89 -4.25 6.69 -21.23
C PRO A 89 -4.82 5.54 -20.38
N ARG A 90 -5.99 5.77 -19.79
CA ARG A 90 -6.72 4.72 -19.08
C ARG A 90 -6.98 3.53 -20.02
N PRO A 91 -6.85 2.28 -19.55
CA PRO A 91 -7.29 1.11 -20.30
C PRO A 91 -8.80 1.22 -20.63
N PRO A 92 -9.22 0.88 -21.86
CA PRO A 92 -10.64 0.87 -22.19
C PRO A 92 -11.35 -0.30 -21.49
N MET A 93 -12.66 -0.19 -21.27
CA MET A 93 -13.47 -1.26 -20.65
C MET A 93 -13.43 -2.58 -21.44
N SER A 94 -13.26 -2.50 -22.76
CA SER A 94 -13.07 -3.67 -23.62
C SER A 94 -11.75 -4.43 -23.38
N ALA A 95 -10.82 -3.88 -22.60
CA ALA A 95 -9.58 -4.54 -22.19
C ALA A 95 -9.76 -5.47 -20.97
N LEU A 96 -10.97 -5.58 -20.39
CA LEU A 96 -11.24 -6.54 -19.32
C LEU A 96 -11.05 -7.98 -19.81
N VAL A 97 -10.47 -8.83 -18.96
CA VAL A 97 -10.23 -10.25 -19.26
C VAL A 97 -11.57 -10.99 -19.48
N PRO A 98 -11.69 -11.83 -20.51
CA PRO A 98 -12.92 -12.60 -20.75
C PRO A 98 -13.31 -13.47 -19.55
N GLY A 99 -14.58 -13.41 -19.15
CA GLY A 99 -15.10 -14.17 -17.99
C GLY A 99 -15.05 -13.41 -16.66
N THR A 100 -14.46 -12.22 -16.64
CA THR A 100 -14.48 -11.32 -15.49
C THR A 100 -15.84 -10.63 -15.37
N HIS A 101 -16.38 -10.59 -14.14
CA HIS A 101 -17.63 -9.88 -13.84
C HIS A 101 -17.38 -8.46 -13.30
N MET A 102 -16.18 -8.20 -12.80
CA MET A 102 -15.80 -6.96 -12.12
C MET A 102 -14.32 -6.69 -12.30
N GLY A 103 -13.95 -5.45 -12.61
CA GLY A 103 -12.56 -5.01 -12.68
C GLY A 103 -12.33 -3.78 -11.79
N LEU A 104 -11.16 -3.72 -11.17
CA LEU A 104 -10.61 -2.50 -10.57
C LEU A 104 -9.29 -2.21 -11.28
N LEU A 105 -9.12 -0.98 -11.75
CA LEU A 105 -7.90 -0.52 -12.41
C LEU A 105 -7.31 0.61 -11.55
N LEU A 106 -6.06 0.45 -11.12
CA LEU A 106 -5.33 1.46 -10.36
C LEU A 106 -4.18 2.00 -11.21
N SER A 107 -4.20 3.30 -11.50
CA SER A 107 -3.09 3.95 -12.21
C SER A 107 -1.84 3.99 -11.34
N ASP A 108 -0.67 3.80 -11.94
CA ASP A 108 0.61 4.08 -11.30
C ASP A 108 0.74 5.54 -10.84
N ASP A 109 0.12 6.53 -11.50
CA ASP A 109 0.14 7.94 -11.07
C ASP A 109 -0.40 8.11 -9.64
N PHE A 110 -1.60 7.57 -9.40
CA PHE A 110 -2.20 7.56 -8.06
C PHE A 110 -1.37 6.76 -7.06
N ALA A 111 -0.86 5.59 -7.44
CA ALA A 111 -0.06 4.76 -6.55
C ALA A 111 1.31 5.40 -6.21
N ASN A 112 1.96 6.04 -7.17
CA ASN A 112 3.19 6.81 -6.97
C ASN A 112 2.93 8.07 -6.14
N GLN A 113 1.77 8.71 -6.27
CA GLN A 113 1.36 9.79 -5.37
C GLN A 113 1.14 9.29 -3.94
N ALA A 114 0.56 8.10 -3.77
CA ALA A 114 0.46 7.44 -2.48
C ALA A 114 1.85 7.21 -1.88
N MET A 115 2.77 6.58 -2.63
CA MET A 115 4.14 6.32 -2.18
C MET A 115 4.90 7.60 -1.83
N TYR A 116 4.76 8.66 -2.65
CA TYR A 116 5.30 9.98 -2.35
C TYR A 116 4.73 10.54 -1.05
N SER A 117 3.43 10.41 -0.80
CA SER A 117 2.80 10.89 0.44
C SER A 117 3.28 10.13 1.67
N LEU A 118 3.46 8.81 1.56
CA LEU A 118 4.03 7.97 2.62
C LEU A 118 5.46 8.37 2.95
N TRP A 119 6.30 8.51 1.92
CA TRP A 119 7.68 8.93 2.05
C TRP A 119 7.78 10.34 2.65
N ARG A 120 7.02 11.29 2.10
CA ARG A 120 6.95 12.68 2.56
C ARG A 120 6.52 12.76 4.02
N GLY A 121 5.54 11.94 4.41
CA GLY A 121 5.09 11.81 5.79
C GLY A 121 6.11 11.21 6.76
N GLY A 122 7.24 10.71 6.26
CA GLY A 122 8.31 10.14 7.06
C GLY A 122 8.08 8.67 7.44
N LEU A 123 7.22 7.94 6.72
CA LEU A 123 6.97 6.52 7.03
C LEU A 123 8.26 5.69 6.95
N LEU A 124 9.19 6.07 6.07
CA LEU A 124 10.48 5.42 5.90
C LEU A 124 11.58 6.00 6.78
N CYS A 125 11.26 6.85 7.76
CA CYS A 125 12.23 7.45 8.69
C CYS A 125 12.23 6.69 10.02
N TYR A 126 13.05 5.66 10.09
CA TYR A 126 13.24 4.82 11.26
C TYR A 126 14.56 5.14 11.94
N GLU A 127 14.57 4.94 13.26
CA GLU A 127 15.75 4.94 14.09
C GLU A 127 15.70 3.68 14.95
N LEU A 128 16.77 2.90 14.91
CA LEU A 128 16.94 1.64 15.61
C LEU A 128 18.12 1.78 16.56
N SER A 129 17.91 1.41 17.81
CA SER A 129 18.92 1.41 18.87
C SER A 129 18.55 0.40 19.95
N GLY A 130 19.52 0.02 20.78
CA GLY A 130 19.34 -0.89 21.90
C GLY A 130 19.56 -2.37 21.56
N ASP A 131 19.08 -3.25 22.44
CA ASP A 131 19.47 -4.66 22.48
C ASP A 131 18.46 -5.64 21.85
N GLU A 132 17.27 -5.16 21.49
CA GLU A 132 16.13 -5.99 21.05
C GLU A 132 15.56 -5.48 19.72
N PRO A 133 15.17 -6.35 18.78
CA PRO A 133 15.27 -7.81 18.83
C PRO A 133 16.66 -8.35 18.47
N LEU A 134 17.56 -7.49 18.02
CA LEU A 134 18.98 -7.74 17.78
C LEU A 134 19.78 -6.58 18.37
N PRO A 135 20.97 -6.83 18.94
CA PRO A 135 21.76 -5.77 19.54
C PRO A 135 22.36 -4.84 18.48
N ILE A 136 21.93 -3.58 18.51
CA ILE A 136 22.39 -2.51 17.63
C ILE A 136 23.58 -1.82 18.29
N ASN A 137 24.77 -2.31 18.00
CA ASN A 137 26.02 -1.84 18.60
C ASN A 137 27.19 -1.93 17.60
N THR A 138 28.37 -1.43 17.98
CA THR A 138 29.52 -1.34 17.07
C THR A 138 30.04 -2.69 16.55
N SER A 139 29.63 -3.82 17.14
CA SER A 139 29.97 -5.14 16.59
C SER A 139 29.39 -5.37 15.19
N LEU A 140 28.29 -4.70 14.84
CA LEU A 140 27.72 -4.72 13.49
C LEU A 140 28.68 -4.11 12.45
N LEU A 141 29.48 -3.11 12.83
CA LEU A 141 30.51 -2.55 11.95
C LEU A 141 31.63 -3.57 11.69
N GLY A 142 31.94 -4.40 12.69
CA GLY A 142 32.87 -5.53 12.54
C GLY A 142 32.34 -6.62 11.59
N LEU A 143 31.03 -6.86 11.58
CA LEU A 143 30.41 -7.77 10.59
C LEU A 143 30.50 -7.22 9.16
N LEU A 144 30.44 -5.89 9.00
CA LEU A 144 30.50 -5.23 7.69
C LEU A 144 31.93 -5.14 7.16
N ALA A 145 32.90 -4.69 7.96
CA ALA A 145 34.26 -4.41 7.49
C ALA A 145 35.35 -5.34 8.08
N GLY A 146 34.98 -6.38 8.81
CA GLY A 146 35.92 -7.21 9.56
C GLY A 146 36.59 -6.41 10.69
N ASP A 147 37.85 -6.75 10.99
CA ASP A 147 38.62 -6.17 12.09
C ASP A 147 38.98 -4.68 11.89
N ALA A 148 38.55 -4.06 10.79
CA ALA A 148 38.97 -2.71 10.39
C ALA A 148 38.46 -1.62 11.35
N PHE A 149 37.37 -1.88 12.08
CA PHE A 149 36.82 -0.98 13.10
C PHE A 149 37.30 -1.30 14.53
N ASP A 150 38.03 -2.40 14.75
CA ASP A 150 38.41 -2.87 16.09
C ASP A 150 39.34 -1.89 16.83
N GLU A 151 40.21 -1.18 16.09
CA GLU A 151 41.10 -0.17 16.70
C GLU A 151 40.32 1.04 17.21
N LEU A 152 39.20 1.38 16.56
CA LEU A 152 38.34 2.50 16.92
C LEU A 152 37.33 2.12 18.01
N PHE A 153 36.88 0.87 17.99
CA PHE A 153 35.89 0.33 18.93
C PHE A 153 36.40 -0.98 19.56
N PRO A 154 37.44 -0.91 20.44
CA PRO A 154 38.03 -2.09 21.06
C PRO A 154 37.08 -2.81 22.03
N GLU A 155 36.07 -2.08 22.52
CA GLU A 155 34.94 -2.63 23.24
C GLU A 155 33.66 -2.30 22.47
N THR A 156 32.67 -3.18 22.58
CA THR A 156 31.35 -2.96 21.97
C THR A 156 30.69 -1.72 22.57
N GLY A 157 30.44 -0.72 21.71
CA GLY A 157 29.82 0.55 22.08
C GLY A 157 28.41 0.68 21.53
N GLU A 158 27.65 1.63 22.08
CA GLU A 158 26.30 1.94 21.60
C GLU A 158 26.33 2.43 20.14
N MET A 159 25.32 2.04 19.38
CA MET A 159 25.15 2.46 18.00
C MET A 159 23.68 2.76 17.73
N ILE A 160 23.45 3.71 16.83
CA ILE A 160 22.13 4.01 16.27
C ILE A 160 22.18 3.75 14.78
N ILE A 161 21.21 3.01 14.26
CA ILE A 161 20.99 2.86 12.82
C ILE A 161 19.77 3.70 12.46
N ALA A 162 19.90 4.60 11.50
CA ALA A 162 18.79 5.43 11.07
C ALA A 162 18.62 5.41 9.56
N THR A 163 17.38 5.30 9.09
CA THR A 163 17.07 5.43 7.68
C THR A 163 16.88 6.90 7.29
N ARG A 164 17.36 7.26 6.10
CA ARG A 164 17.37 8.59 5.51
C ARG A 164 16.98 8.46 4.03
N PRO A 165 15.68 8.27 3.73
CA PRO A 165 15.23 8.01 2.38
C PRO A 165 15.34 9.29 1.54
N LYS A 166 16.18 9.28 0.50
CA LYS A 166 16.47 10.47 -0.33
C LYS A 166 15.47 10.67 -1.46
N ALA A 167 14.76 9.61 -1.86
CA ALA A 167 13.75 9.64 -2.91
C ALA A 167 12.48 8.89 -2.48
N PRO A 168 11.30 9.28 -3.00
CA PRO A 168 10.08 8.51 -2.80
C PRO A 168 10.16 7.17 -3.54
N PRO A 169 9.61 6.08 -2.96
CA PRO A 169 9.44 4.83 -3.68
C PRO A 169 8.52 4.98 -4.89
N THR A 170 8.67 4.07 -5.85
CA THR A 170 7.82 4.00 -7.04
C THR A 170 7.27 2.59 -7.22
N VAL A 171 6.04 2.49 -7.72
CA VAL A 171 5.42 1.20 -8.04
C VAL A 171 5.82 0.72 -9.42
N VAL A 172 5.92 -0.60 -9.58
CA VAL A 172 6.23 -1.27 -10.86
C VAL A 172 5.24 -2.43 -11.02
N TYR A 173 4.33 -2.36 -11.98
CA TYR A 173 3.37 -3.44 -12.23
C TYR A 173 3.86 -4.44 -13.29
N ASP A 174 4.87 -4.07 -14.08
CA ASP A 174 5.46 -4.96 -15.08
C ASP A 174 6.68 -5.71 -14.52
N GLY A 175 6.42 -6.59 -13.55
CA GLY A 175 7.45 -7.33 -12.81
C GLY A 175 7.19 -8.83 -12.73
N ALA A 176 8.01 -9.52 -11.91
CA ALA A 176 7.83 -10.93 -11.59
C ALA A 176 6.70 -11.17 -10.56
N HIS A 177 6.28 -10.11 -9.87
CA HIS A 177 5.25 -10.10 -8.84
C HIS A 177 4.09 -9.20 -9.26
N ASP A 178 2.92 -9.36 -8.63
CA ASP A 178 1.73 -8.55 -8.91
C ASP A 178 1.97 -7.05 -8.68
N LEU A 179 2.74 -6.73 -7.64
CA LEU A 179 3.15 -5.38 -7.27
C LEU A 179 4.65 -5.34 -6.98
N GLY A 180 5.41 -4.62 -7.81
CA GLY A 180 6.78 -4.23 -7.52
C GLY A 180 6.84 -2.88 -6.81
N LEU A 181 7.78 -2.74 -5.88
CA LEU A 181 8.13 -1.50 -5.21
C LEU A 181 9.63 -1.25 -5.37
N ALA A 182 9.97 -0.22 -6.15
CA ALA A 182 11.35 0.23 -6.28
C ALA A 182 11.61 1.37 -5.29
N VAL A 183 12.54 1.15 -4.38
CA VAL A 183 13.06 2.14 -3.44
C VAL A 183 14.48 2.47 -3.88
N ASN A 184 14.73 3.72 -4.27
CA ASN A 184 16.05 4.17 -4.69
C ASN A 184 16.65 5.07 -3.60
N ASP A 185 17.97 5.00 -3.44
CA ASP A 185 18.72 5.86 -2.52
C ASP A 185 18.15 5.86 -1.08
N LEU A 186 17.76 4.69 -0.56
CA LEU A 186 17.40 4.55 0.85
C LEU A 186 18.68 4.63 1.69
N GLY A 187 18.95 5.82 2.23
CA GLY A 187 20.09 6.03 3.11
C GLY A 187 19.97 5.22 4.39
N LEU A 188 21.02 4.47 4.73
CA LEU A 188 21.18 3.75 5.98
C LEU A 188 22.41 4.30 6.70
N HIS A 189 22.18 5.04 7.79
CA HIS A 189 23.21 5.76 8.52
C HIS A 189 23.48 5.05 9.84
N PHE A 190 24.75 4.73 10.08
CA PHE A 190 25.25 4.14 11.31
C PHE A 190 25.95 5.23 12.11
N TYR A 191 25.38 5.59 13.26
CA TYR A 191 25.96 6.50 14.21
C TYR A 191 26.58 5.71 15.35
N ALA A 192 27.84 5.93 15.65
CA ALA A 192 28.53 5.29 16.78
C ALA A 192 29.08 6.37 17.72
N GLU A 193 29.27 6.00 18.98
CA GLU A 193 29.88 6.89 19.97
C GLU A 193 31.39 7.04 19.71
N VAL A 194 31.83 8.26 19.40
CA VAL A 194 33.24 8.62 19.23
C VAL A 194 33.52 9.84 20.11
N ASP A 195 34.45 9.70 21.06
CA ASP A 195 34.77 10.74 22.05
C ASP A 195 33.52 11.27 22.79
N ASP A 196 32.74 10.37 23.41
CA ASP A 196 31.52 10.65 24.18
C ASP A 196 30.41 11.35 23.37
N ARG A 197 30.40 11.21 22.04
CA ARG A 197 29.40 11.81 21.15
C ARG A 197 29.00 10.87 20.02
N MET A 198 27.71 10.81 19.71
CA MET A 198 27.22 10.11 18.53
C MET A 198 27.68 10.84 17.26
N ALA A 199 28.51 10.18 16.47
CA ALA A 199 29.01 10.65 15.19
C ALA A 199 28.64 9.67 14.09
N LEU A 200 28.44 10.18 12.87
CA LEU A 200 28.21 9.32 11.70
C LEU A 200 29.49 8.51 11.44
N ALA A 201 29.41 7.20 11.63
CA ALA A 201 30.51 6.27 11.43
C ALA A 201 30.55 5.75 9.99
N LEU A 202 29.37 5.41 9.46
CA LEU A 202 29.18 4.84 8.13
C LEU A 202 27.82 5.30 7.59
N ALA A 203 27.73 5.62 6.31
CA ALA A 203 26.46 5.72 5.60
C ALA A 203 26.51 4.89 4.33
N MET A 204 25.39 4.24 4.04
CA MET A 204 25.17 3.43 2.85
C MET A 204 23.90 3.90 2.16
N ASP A 205 23.85 3.81 0.85
CA ASP A 205 22.63 3.99 0.06
C ASP A 205 22.19 2.63 -0.46
N LEU A 206 20.90 2.31 -0.28
CA LEU A 206 20.30 1.05 -0.70
C LEU A 206 19.33 1.31 -1.84
N ASP A 207 19.53 0.61 -2.95
CA ASP A 207 18.53 0.45 -4.01
C ASP A 207 17.87 -0.92 -3.83
N VAL A 208 16.55 -0.92 -3.65
CA VAL A 208 15.76 -2.11 -3.30
C VAL A 208 14.63 -2.27 -4.31
N VAL A 209 14.45 -3.48 -4.82
CA VAL A 209 13.28 -3.85 -5.64
C VAL A 209 12.50 -4.95 -4.92
N ALA A 210 11.55 -4.56 -4.08
CA ALA A 210 10.68 -5.51 -3.40
C ALA A 210 9.51 -5.92 -4.29
N GLY A 211 9.07 -7.17 -4.18
CA GLY A 211 7.85 -7.68 -4.79
C GLY A 211 6.76 -7.94 -3.77
N ALA A 212 5.50 -7.93 -4.20
CA ALA A 212 4.38 -8.40 -3.43
C ALA A 212 3.35 -9.07 -4.34
N ASP A 213 2.85 -10.24 -3.92
CA ASP A 213 1.82 -11.01 -4.61
C ASP A 213 0.50 -11.00 -3.82
N LEU A 214 -0.61 -10.86 -4.54
CA LEU A 214 -1.96 -10.79 -3.98
C LEU A 214 -2.63 -12.15 -4.12
N LEU A 215 -2.63 -12.92 -3.03
CA LEU A 215 -3.10 -14.29 -3.00
C LEU A 215 -4.55 -14.37 -2.51
N PHE A 216 -5.49 -14.66 -3.41
CA PHE A 216 -6.89 -14.88 -3.04
C PHE A 216 -7.20 -16.36 -2.79
N ASP A 217 -7.73 -16.67 -1.60
CA ASP A 217 -8.30 -17.97 -1.26
C ASP A 217 -9.82 -17.96 -1.40
N GLY A 218 -10.33 -18.57 -2.47
CA GLY A 218 -11.77 -18.68 -2.72
C GLY A 218 -12.55 -19.57 -1.74
N ILE A 219 -11.88 -20.32 -0.86
CA ILE A 219 -12.51 -21.15 0.17
C ILE A 219 -12.79 -20.32 1.42
N THR A 220 -11.79 -19.57 1.90
CA THR A 220 -11.87 -18.73 3.11
C THR A 220 -12.33 -17.31 2.81
N GLY A 221 -12.25 -16.87 1.56
CA GLY A 221 -12.50 -15.50 1.14
C GLY A 221 -11.37 -14.54 1.53
N GLU A 222 -10.21 -15.07 1.92
CA GLU A 222 -9.07 -14.27 2.35
C GLU A 222 -8.26 -13.79 1.14
N LEU A 223 -7.88 -12.52 1.16
CA LEU A 223 -6.85 -11.97 0.28
C LEU A 223 -5.61 -11.71 1.13
N ALA A 224 -4.56 -12.46 0.88
CA ALA A 224 -3.27 -12.33 1.54
C ALA A 224 -2.29 -11.55 0.65
N VAL A 225 -1.35 -10.86 1.28
CA VAL A 225 -0.24 -10.19 0.60
C VAL A 225 1.04 -10.93 0.98
N GLU A 226 1.65 -11.61 0.01
CA GLU A 226 2.96 -12.23 0.18
C GLU A 226 4.03 -11.25 -0.27
N VAL A 227 4.85 -10.75 0.65
CA VAL A 227 5.95 -9.84 0.31
C VAL A 227 7.21 -10.64 0.01
N ALA A 228 7.73 -10.48 -1.19
CA ALA A 228 9.01 -11.02 -1.65
C ALA A 228 10.10 -9.96 -1.49
N LEU A 229 10.95 -10.15 -0.49
CA LEU A 229 12.14 -9.32 -0.27
C LEU A 229 13.27 -10.18 0.31
N SER A 230 14.42 -10.13 -0.34
CA SER A 230 15.64 -10.84 0.04
C SER A 230 16.87 -9.96 -0.15
N SER A 231 18.05 -10.40 0.31
CA SER A 231 19.30 -9.70 0.03
C SER A 231 19.66 -9.62 -1.46
N ASP A 232 19.18 -10.56 -2.29
CA ASP A 232 19.38 -10.51 -3.75
C ASP A 232 18.65 -9.33 -4.41
N ASP A 233 17.63 -8.78 -3.74
CA ASP A 233 16.83 -7.65 -4.20
C ASP A 233 17.40 -6.30 -3.77
N VAL A 234 18.56 -6.29 -3.09
CA VAL A 234 19.19 -5.09 -2.53
C VAL A 234 20.58 -4.88 -3.10
N ILE A 235 20.77 -3.70 -3.69
CA ILE A 235 22.08 -3.20 -4.10
C ILE A 235 22.48 -2.15 -3.08
N ALA A 236 23.56 -2.42 -2.36
CA ALA A 236 24.09 -1.51 -1.35
C ALA A 236 25.35 -0.82 -1.85
N SER A 237 25.48 0.47 -1.59
CA SER A 237 26.67 1.25 -1.90
C SER A 237 27.09 2.11 -0.72
N VAL A 238 28.39 2.24 -0.44
CA VAL A 238 28.88 3.10 0.65
C VAL A 238 28.87 4.56 0.19
N SER A 239 28.09 5.39 0.88
CA SER A 239 27.98 6.82 0.58
C SER A 239 28.81 7.71 1.53
N HIS A 240 29.22 7.17 2.68
CA HIS A 240 30.12 7.85 3.62
C HIS A 240 30.90 6.86 4.47
N ASN A 241 32.23 6.95 4.47
CA ASN A 241 33.12 6.21 5.37
C ASN A 241 34.42 7.01 5.58
N GLU A 242 34.46 7.80 6.65
CA GLU A 242 35.65 8.61 7.01
C GLU A 242 36.49 7.98 8.12
N LEU A 243 35.93 7.02 8.85
CA LEU A 243 36.59 6.41 10.00
C LEU A 243 37.64 5.37 9.57
N VAL A 244 37.34 4.58 8.53
CA VAL A 244 38.22 3.49 8.08
C VAL A 244 38.30 3.49 6.56
N VAL A 245 39.18 4.33 6.01
CA VAL A 245 39.30 4.53 4.56
C VAL A 245 39.76 3.25 3.85
N GLY A 246 39.10 2.94 2.72
CA GLY A 246 39.49 1.83 1.83
C GLY A 246 38.83 0.49 2.15
N THR A 247 37.78 0.48 2.98
CA THR A 247 37.00 -0.72 3.32
C THR A 247 35.64 -0.80 2.62
N ASP A 248 35.31 0.18 1.77
CA ASP A 248 34.01 0.31 1.11
C ASP A 248 33.62 -0.98 0.36
N ASP A 249 34.51 -1.50 -0.49
CA ASP A 249 34.28 -2.75 -1.23
C ASP A 249 33.98 -3.95 -0.32
N ALA A 250 34.61 -4.00 0.87
CA ALA A 250 34.39 -5.10 1.82
C ALA A 250 33.04 -4.95 2.53
N ILE A 251 32.68 -3.72 2.90
CA ILE A 251 31.38 -3.40 3.50
C ILE A 251 30.24 -3.76 2.55
N GLU A 252 30.33 -3.37 1.27
CA GLU A 252 29.32 -3.67 0.25
C GLU A 252 29.17 -5.18 0.03
N GLN A 253 30.27 -5.94 -0.01
CA GLN A 253 30.25 -7.39 -0.18
C GLN A 253 29.64 -8.14 1.02
N ASN A 254 29.85 -7.63 2.24
CA ASN A 254 29.36 -8.29 3.46
C ASN A 254 27.94 -7.87 3.84
N PHE A 255 27.44 -6.75 3.29
CA PHE A 255 26.15 -6.19 3.67
C PHE A 255 24.98 -7.16 3.49
N ALA A 256 24.97 -7.94 2.40
CA ALA A 256 23.91 -8.91 2.11
C ALA A 256 23.64 -9.88 3.29
N GLY A 257 24.70 -10.41 3.92
CA GLY A 257 24.56 -11.33 5.05
C GLY A 257 24.05 -10.66 6.33
N VAL A 258 24.42 -9.39 6.56
CA VAL A 258 23.89 -8.59 7.67
C VAL A 258 22.43 -8.26 7.42
N PHE A 259 22.09 -7.87 6.19
CA PHE A 259 20.74 -7.51 5.78
C PHE A 259 19.75 -8.66 5.96
N ASP A 260 20.08 -9.89 5.51
CA ASP A 260 19.20 -11.05 5.69
C ASP A 260 18.91 -11.34 7.18
N SER A 261 19.91 -11.15 8.04
CA SER A 261 19.78 -11.34 9.49
C SER A 261 18.84 -10.30 10.10
N LEU A 262 18.95 -9.05 9.65
CA LEU A 262 18.08 -7.95 10.09
C LEU A 262 16.65 -8.14 9.57
N LEU A 263 16.48 -8.46 8.29
CA LEU A 263 15.19 -8.68 7.66
C LEU A 263 14.41 -9.81 8.33
N GLY A 264 15.04 -10.97 8.54
CA GLY A 264 14.36 -12.12 9.14
C GLY A 264 13.78 -11.81 10.52
N THR A 265 14.44 -10.91 11.26
CA THR A 265 14.02 -10.52 12.61
C THR A 265 12.96 -9.42 12.58
N LEU A 266 13.09 -8.44 11.69
CA LEU A 266 12.18 -7.29 11.60
C LEU A 266 10.87 -7.61 10.87
N LEU A 267 10.96 -8.38 9.78
CA LEU A 267 9.82 -8.64 8.90
C LEU A 267 9.05 -9.90 9.26
N GLY A 268 9.67 -10.89 9.91
CA GLY A 268 9.02 -12.17 10.21
C GLY A 268 7.72 -12.04 11.01
N SER A 269 7.61 -11.04 11.88
CA SER A 269 6.38 -10.76 12.65
C SER A 269 5.46 -9.73 11.98
N LEU A 270 6.01 -8.87 11.12
CA LEU A 270 5.25 -7.81 10.46
C LEU A 270 4.50 -8.33 9.22
N LEU A 271 5.06 -9.35 8.56
CA LEU A 271 4.55 -9.91 7.31
C LEU A 271 3.58 -11.09 7.49
N SER A 272 3.61 -11.79 8.63
CA SER A 272 2.81 -13.01 8.84
C SER A 272 1.29 -12.78 8.87
N ASP A 273 0.85 -11.52 9.01
CA ASP A 273 -0.55 -11.16 9.30
C ASP A 273 -1.18 -10.26 8.22
N LEU A 274 -0.54 -10.09 7.04
CA LEU A 274 -1.15 -9.35 5.92
C LEU A 274 -2.16 -10.20 5.17
N ALA A 275 -3.26 -10.51 5.85
CA ALA A 275 -4.40 -11.23 5.31
C ALA A 275 -5.70 -10.52 5.69
N PHE A 276 -6.63 -10.42 4.73
CA PHE A 276 -7.91 -9.77 4.94
C PHE A 276 -9.07 -10.57 4.34
N ALA A 277 -10.09 -10.81 5.17
CA ALA A 277 -11.30 -11.47 4.73
C ALA A 277 -12.16 -10.53 3.87
N LEU A 278 -12.50 -10.97 2.67
CA LEU A 278 -13.38 -10.26 1.76
C LEU A 278 -14.86 -10.53 2.12
N PRO A 279 -15.73 -9.52 2.05
CA PRO A 279 -17.15 -9.70 2.32
C PRO A 279 -17.82 -10.56 1.24
N SER A 280 -18.88 -11.28 1.62
CA SER A 280 -19.83 -11.92 0.70
C SER A 280 -21.25 -11.56 1.11
N PHE A 281 -22.19 -11.63 0.16
CA PHE A 281 -23.57 -11.20 0.35
C PHE A 281 -24.51 -12.30 -0.05
N SER A 282 -25.29 -12.82 0.90
CA SER A 282 -26.28 -13.88 0.67
C SER A 282 -25.69 -15.12 -0.03
N GLY A 283 -24.46 -15.50 0.31
CA GLY A 283 -23.74 -16.63 -0.30
C GLY A 283 -23.16 -16.35 -1.69
N VAL A 284 -23.22 -15.11 -2.18
CA VAL A 284 -22.54 -14.66 -3.40
C VAL A 284 -21.34 -13.81 -3.01
N GLY A 285 -20.17 -14.15 -3.53
CA GLY A 285 -18.91 -13.44 -3.26
C GLY A 285 -17.96 -13.55 -4.44
N LEU A 286 -16.71 -13.16 -4.22
CA LEU A 286 -15.62 -13.32 -5.17
C LEU A 286 -15.23 -14.81 -5.18
N SER A 287 -15.38 -15.45 -6.33
CA SER A 287 -15.01 -16.86 -6.53
C SER A 287 -13.60 -17.01 -7.10
N ALA A 288 -13.12 -15.98 -7.77
CA ALA A 288 -11.76 -15.86 -8.26
C ALA A 288 -11.38 -14.37 -8.34
N VAL A 289 -10.12 -14.08 -8.04
CA VAL A 289 -9.47 -12.79 -8.26
C VAL A 289 -8.20 -13.09 -9.04
N ASN A 290 -7.97 -12.33 -10.09
CA ASN A 290 -6.75 -12.36 -10.88
C ASN A 290 -6.16 -10.97 -10.90
N VAL A 291 -4.86 -10.87 -10.71
CA VAL A 291 -4.14 -9.60 -10.74
C VAL A 291 -3.24 -9.62 -11.94
N ASP A 292 -3.34 -8.60 -12.78
CA ASP A 292 -2.55 -8.49 -13.99
C ASP A 292 -2.28 -7.01 -14.28
N PRO A 293 -1.08 -6.66 -14.74
CA PRO A 293 -0.82 -5.32 -15.27
C PRO A 293 -1.65 -5.07 -16.54
N ALA A 294 -2.19 -3.86 -16.61
CA ALA A 294 -3.10 -3.40 -17.65
C ALA A 294 -2.57 -2.13 -18.35
N GLY A 295 -3.19 -1.79 -19.48
CA GLY A 295 -2.76 -0.68 -20.32
C GLY A 295 -1.63 -1.04 -21.27
N ASP A 296 -1.46 -0.23 -22.32
CA ASP A 296 -0.44 -0.48 -23.36
C ASP A 296 0.98 -0.39 -22.81
N ALA A 297 1.19 0.43 -21.78
CA ALA A 297 2.46 0.59 -21.08
C ALA A 297 2.60 -0.31 -19.84
N ARG A 298 1.59 -1.14 -19.53
CA ARG A 298 1.58 -2.07 -18.38
C ARG A 298 1.81 -1.37 -17.03
N ASP A 299 1.26 -0.17 -16.92
CA ASP A 299 1.41 0.77 -15.80
C ASP A 299 0.10 1.02 -15.06
N TRP A 300 -0.89 0.17 -15.30
CA TRP A 300 -2.09 0.07 -14.47
C TRP A 300 -2.10 -1.28 -13.75
N LEU A 301 -2.43 -1.31 -12.48
CA LEU A 301 -2.70 -2.56 -11.77
C LEU A 301 -4.16 -2.94 -11.98
N GLY A 302 -4.40 -4.06 -12.66
CA GLY A 302 -5.73 -4.61 -12.88
C GLY A 302 -6.05 -5.72 -11.89
N LEU A 303 -7.13 -5.56 -11.15
CA LEU A 303 -7.72 -6.61 -10.31
C LEU A 303 -9.02 -7.05 -10.95
N TYR A 304 -9.05 -8.27 -11.45
CA TYR A 304 -10.15 -8.85 -12.21
C TYR A 304 -10.82 -9.94 -11.39
N ALA A 305 -12.09 -9.76 -11.05
CA ALA A 305 -12.81 -10.69 -10.20
C ALA A 305 -14.01 -11.35 -10.89
N THR A 306 -14.25 -12.61 -10.52
CA THR A 306 -15.42 -13.38 -10.93
C THR A 306 -16.34 -13.57 -9.74
N LEU A 307 -17.56 -13.06 -9.84
CA LEU A 307 -18.60 -13.31 -8.85
C LEU A 307 -19.21 -14.72 -9.00
N GLY A 308 -19.44 -15.39 -7.88
CA GLY A 308 -20.02 -16.73 -7.84
C GLY A 308 -20.57 -17.09 -6.46
N THR A 309 -21.14 -18.29 -6.33
CA THR A 309 -21.55 -18.81 -5.02
C THR A 309 -20.31 -19.19 -4.21
N VAL A 310 -20.21 -18.70 -2.98
CA VAL A 310 -19.04 -18.91 -2.12
C VAL A 310 -19.44 -19.56 -0.79
N SER A 311 -18.52 -20.34 -0.23
CA SER A 311 -18.70 -21.00 1.08
C SER A 311 -18.26 -20.15 2.25
N TYR A 312 -17.44 -19.12 2.02
CA TYR A 312 -17.02 -18.23 3.08
C TYR A 312 -18.16 -17.29 3.49
N GLY A 313 -18.38 -17.22 4.80
CA GLY A 313 -19.32 -16.30 5.40
C GLY A 313 -18.81 -14.89 5.13
N GLY A 314 -19.54 -14.15 4.30
CA GLY A 314 -19.39 -12.71 4.31
C GLY A 314 -19.62 -12.30 5.73
N GLY A 315 -18.71 -11.50 6.29
CA GLY A 315 -18.92 -10.91 7.60
C GLY A 315 -20.30 -10.31 7.57
N GLU A 316 -21.28 -11.04 8.11
CA GLU A 316 -22.57 -10.48 8.39
C GLU A 316 -22.15 -9.26 9.19
N ALA A 317 -22.57 -8.07 8.76
CA ALA A 317 -22.70 -6.97 9.68
C ALA A 317 -23.75 -7.44 10.71
N SER A 318 -23.39 -8.43 11.54
CA SER A 318 -23.98 -8.73 12.80
C SER A 318 -23.61 -7.52 13.63
N GLY A 319 -24.36 -6.45 13.40
CA GLY A 319 -24.85 -5.63 14.49
C GLY A 319 -25.53 -6.59 15.45
N ASP A 320 -24.70 -7.22 16.28
CA ASP A 320 -25.09 -7.76 17.56
C ASP A 320 -25.53 -6.53 18.36
N CYS A 321 -26.77 -6.13 18.13
CA CYS A 321 -27.57 -5.39 19.09
C CYS A 321 -27.90 -6.36 20.24
N GLY A 322 -26.84 -6.84 20.90
CA GLY A 322 -26.88 -7.66 22.10
C GLY A 322 -27.37 -6.81 23.26
N SER A 323 -28.68 -6.86 23.46
CA SER A 323 -29.43 -6.54 24.68
C SER A 323 -28.73 -5.69 25.76
N GLY A 324 -29.07 -4.40 25.81
CA GLY A 324 -29.12 -3.67 27.08
C GLY A 324 -28.38 -2.35 27.15
N CYS A 325 -28.94 -1.28 26.57
CA CYS A 325 -29.20 0.02 27.23
C CYS A 325 -29.87 0.97 26.23
N GLY A 326 -30.94 1.63 26.68
CA GLY A 326 -31.84 2.41 25.83
C GLY A 326 -31.23 3.70 25.29
N GLY A 327 -31.39 3.91 23.99
CA GLY A 327 -31.19 5.18 23.28
C GLY A 327 -31.58 4.98 21.82
N GLY A 328 -32.67 5.60 21.39
CA GLY A 328 -33.39 5.24 20.17
C GLY A 328 -32.59 5.36 18.88
N CYS A 329 -32.61 4.29 18.08
CA CYS A 329 -32.48 4.39 16.63
C CYS A 329 -33.91 4.36 16.05
N ALA A 330 -34.34 5.52 15.56
CA ALA A 330 -35.60 5.65 14.86
C ALA A 330 -35.54 4.85 13.54
N THR A 331 -36.62 4.11 13.32
CA THR A 331 -36.97 3.43 12.08
C THR A 331 -37.12 4.42 10.91
N GLY A 332 -36.46 4.15 9.78
CA GLY A 332 -36.88 4.67 8.47
C GLY A 332 -35.76 5.07 7.51
N GLY A 333 -35.38 4.16 6.61
CA GLY A 333 -34.58 4.45 5.41
C GLY A 333 -33.70 3.25 5.02
N PRO A 334 -33.66 2.81 3.74
CA PRO A 334 -32.66 1.87 3.29
C PRO A 334 -31.31 2.59 3.34
N ALA A 335 -30.54 2.39 4.41
CA ALA A 335 -29.19 2.91 4.49
C ALA A 335 -28.40 2.31 3.32
N GLY A 336 -27.93 3.18 2.41
CA GLY A 336 -27.09 2.82 1.27
C GLY A 336 -25.92 1.96 1.75
N ALA A 337 -26.01 0.66 1.46
CA ALA A 337 -24.87 -0.23 1.59
C ALA A 337 -23.87 0.23 0.54
N LEU A 338 -22.73 0.77 1.00
CA LEU A 338 -21.60 1.05 0.13
C LEU A 338 -21.30 -0.23 -0.68
N PRO A 339 -21.08 -0.13 -2.00
CA PRO A 339 -20.78 -1.30 -2.80
C PRO A 339 -19.56 -2.03 -2.21
N PRO A 340 -19.54 -3.38 -2.21
CA PRO A 340 -18.46 -4.20 -1.65
C PRO A 340 -17.05 -3.75 -2.06
N MET A 341 -16.93 -3.12 -3.23
CA MET A 341 -15.71 -2.55 -3.80
C MET A 341 -15.16 -1.35 -3.03
N VAL A 342 -16.04 -0.44 -2.60
CA VAL A 342 -15.66 0.69 -1.73
C VAL A 342 -15.23 0.16 -0.36
N LEU A 343 -15.88 -0.91 0.12
CA LEU A 343 -15.45 -1.62 1.32
C LEU A 343 -14.15 -2.39 1.14
N LEU A 344 -13.77 -2.84 -0.06
CA LEU A 344 -12.49 -3.49 -0.35
C LEU A 344 -11.34 -2.47 -0.37
N ALA A 345 -11.55 -1.34 -1.05
CA ALA A 345 -10.61 -0.21 -1.03
C ALA A 345 -10.48 0.38 0.39
N LEU A 346 -11.59 0.52 1.13
CA LEU A 346 -11.56 0.97 2.52
C LEU A 346 -11.04 -0.09 3.49
N ALA A 347 -11.31 -1.39 3.31
CA ALA A 347 -10.77 -2.44 4.19
C ALA A 347 -9.25 -2.55 4.07
N ALA A 348 -8.70 -2.35 2.87
CA ALA A 348 -7.26 -2.20 2.66
C ALA A 348 -6.68 -0.96 3.36
N LEU A 349 -7.46 0.12 3.52
CA LEU A 349 -7.03 1.38 4.14
C LEU A 349 -7.30 1.48 5.66
N ARG A 350 -8.29 0.76 6.20
CA ARG A 350 -8.91 1.06 7.52
C ARG A 350 -8.34 0.27 8.70
N ARG A 351 -7.42 -0.68 8.50
CA ARG A 351 -6.92 -1.52 9.61
C ARG A 351 -5.70 -0.94 10.34
N ARG A 352 -5.83 0.29 10.85
CA ARG A 352 -5.11 0.74 12.05
C ARG A 352 -6.04 1.54 12.95
N ARG A 353 -6.86 0.80 13.69
CA ARG A 353 -7.33 1.16 15.04
C ARG A 353 -7.29 -0.10 15.89
#